data_AF-A0A1Q3MJS5-F1
#
_entry.id   AF-A0A1Q3MJS5-F1
#
_cell.length_a   1.000
_cell.length_b   1.000
_cell.length_c   1.000
_cell.angle_alpha   90.00
_cell.angle_beta   90.00
_cell.angle_gamma   90.00
#
_symmetry.space_group_name_H-M   'P 1'
#
loop_
_entity.id
_entity.type
_entity.pdbx_description
1 polymer ?
#
loop_
_entity_poly.entity_id
_entity_poly.type
_entity_poly.pdbx_seq_one_letter_code
_entity_poly.pdbx_strand_id
1 'polypeptide(L)'
;MANLTNNQETNLLNWLLRSQSWTQPTNCYLALFTTACTDSALGTEVSTSGTAYARANIGVGTSNWSAPADDSGSQMTSNANAISFTTATASWGTVTHGALMTVSSGGTISDVLVWFAFDTSQTINSGNQVVINAGELKVKAN
;
A
#
# COMPACT_ATOMS: atom_id res chain seq x y z
N MET A 1 3.93 7.21 -6.83
CA MET A 1 2.76 7.89 -6.20
C MET A 1 1.57 6.95 -6.19
N ALA A 2 0.81 6.87 -5.09
CA ALA A 2 -0.29 5.90 -4.93
C ALA A 2 -1.68 6.50 -5.12
N ASN A 3 -2.56 5.75 -5.77
CA ASN A 3 -3.93 6.14 -6.12
C ASN A 3 -4.94 5.14 -5.54
N LEU A 4 -6.17 5.61 -5.30
CA LEU A 4 -7.29 4.75 -4.91
C LEU A 4 -7.61 3.72 -6.00
N THR A 5 -8.18 2.58 -5.58
CA THR A 5 -8.77 1.63 -6.53
C THR A 5 -10.18 2.07 -6.92
N ASN A 6 -10.69 1.59 -8.07
CA ASN A 6 -12.09 1.78 -8.49
C ASN A 6 -13.11 1.45 -7.38
N ASN A 7 -12.80 0.45 -6.54
CA ASN A 7 -13.65 0.07 -5.40
C ASN A 7 -13.67 1.18 -4.35
N GLN A 8 -12.52 1.76 -4.00
CA GLN A 8 -12.46 2.86 -3.04
C GLN A 8 -13.05 4.15 -3.59
N GLU A 9 -12.85 4.44 -4.88
CA GLU A 9 -13.49 5.58 -5.54
C GLU A 9 -15.03 5.45 -5.50
N THR A 10 -15.54 4.26 -5.82
CA THR A 10 -16.99 3.98 -5.76
C THR A 10 -17.54 4.14 -4.34
N ASN A 11 -16.82 3.64 -3.33
CA ASN A 11 -17.22 3.79 -1.93
C ASN A 11 -17.20 5.27 -1.51
N LEU A 12 -16.16 6.01 -1.90
CA LEU A 12 -16.04 7.44 -1.61
C LEU A 12 -17.21 8.23 -2.25
N LEU A 13 -17.55 7.95 -3.50
CA LEU A 13 -18.67 8.60 -4.19
C LEU A 13 -20.03 8.24 -3.55
N ASN A 14 -20.24 6.98 -3.19
CA ASN A 14 -21.45 6.54 -2.50
C ASN A 14 -21.60 7.18 -1.12
N TRP A 15 -20.49 7.30 -0.38
CA TRP A 15 -20.46 7.94 0.92
C TRP A 15 -20.69 9.44 0.84
N LEU A 16 -20.01 10.13 -0.08
CA LEU A 16 -20.06 11.59 -0.21
C LEU A 16 -21.37 12.09 -0.81
N LEU A 17 -21.90 11.41 -1.85
CA LEU A 17 -22.99 11.94 -2.68
C LEU A 17 -24.30 11.14 -2.57
N ARG A 18 -24.27 9.92 -2.03
CA ARG A 18 -25.43 9.01 -2.03
C ARG A 18 -25.84 8.55 -0.63
N SER A 19 -25.31 9.18 0.41
CA SER A 19 -25.64 8.92 1.82
C SER A 19 -25.46 7.45 2.23
N GLN A 20 -24.59 6.70 1.55
CA GLN A 20 -24.27 5.34 1.96
C GLN A 20 -23.24 5.37 3.09
N SER A 21 -23.35 4.41 4.00
CA SER A 21 -22.35 4.24 5.06
C SER A 21 -21.10 3.57 4.49
N TRP A 22 -19.94 4.18 4.72
CA TRP A 22 -18.64 3.59 4.45
C TRP A 22 -17.81 3.60 5.73
N THR A 23 -17.51 2.42 6.25
CA THR A 23 -16.77 2.27 7.51
C THR A 23 -15.28 2.32 7.23
N GLN A 24 -14.55 3.11 8.03
CA GLN A 24 -13.10 3.17 7.96
C GLN A 24 -12.49 1.77 8.18
N PRO A 25 -11.48 1.36 7.39
CA PRO A 25 -10.70 0.17 7.67
C PRO A 25 -10.05 0.25 9.06
N THR A 26 -10.05 -0.85 9.81
CA THR A 26 -9.39 -0.93 11.12
C THR A 26 -7.89 -1.21 11.01
N ASN A 27 -7.45 -1.76 9.87
CA ASN A 27 -6.06 -2.11 9.62
C ASN A 27 -5.60 -1.56 8.27
N CYS A 28 -4.30 -1.30 8.17
CA CYS A 28 -3.63 -0.91 6.93
C CYS A 28 -2.24 -1.54 6.89
N TYR A 29 -1.99 -2.35 5.87
CA TYR A 29 -0.75 -3.06 5.65
C TYR A 29 -0.18 -2.70 4.28
N LEU A 30 1.13 -2.51 4.16
CA LEU A 30 1.78 -2.41 2.87
C LEU A 30 2.26 -3.78 2.40
N ALA A 31 1.74 -4.22 1.27
CA ALA A 31 2.16 -5.40 0.54
C ALA A 31 3.07 -5.03 -0.64
N LEU A 32 4.04 -5.89 -0.94
CA LEU A 32 4.99 -5.77 -2.05
C LEU A 32 4.70 -6.80 -3.12
N PHE A 33 4.75 -6.38 -4.39
CA PHE A 33 4.39 -7.20 -5.54
C PHE A 33 5.51 -7.23 -6.57
N THR A 34 5.65 -8.40 -7.20
CA THR A 34 6.59 -8.64 -8.31
C THR A 34 5.96 -8.37 -9.67
N THR A 35 4.64 -8.40 -9.76
CA THR A 35 3.87 -8.01 -10.96
C THR A 35 2.84 -6.94 -10.60
N ALA A 36 2.33 -6.25 -11.62
CA ALA A 36 1.42 -5.13 -11.41
C ALA A 36 0.10 -5.55 -10.76
N CYS A 37 -0.32 -4.78 -9.75
CA CYS A 37 -1.73 -4.70 -9.36
C CYS A 37 -2.45 -3.82 -10.38
N THR A 38 -3.71 -4.14 -10.68
CA THR A 38 -4.62 -3.34 -11.49
C THR A 38 -5.90 -3.11 -10.72
N ASP A 39 -6.79 -2.25 -11.19
CA ASP A 39 -8.09 -2.03 -10.53
C ASP A 39 -9.01 -3.26 -10.52
N SER A 40 -8.62 -4.35 -11.21
CA SER A 40 -9.37 -5.60 -11.28
C SER A 40 -8.58 -6.83 -10.80
N ALA A 41 -7.27 -6.72 -10.54
CA ALA A 41 -6.43 -7.86 -10.19
C ALA A 41 -5.29 -7.47 -9.22
N LEU A 42 -5.02 -8.34 -8.25
CA LEU A 42 -4.05 -8.06 -7.17
C LEU A 42 -2.57 -8.09 -7.62
N GLY A 43 -2.26 -8.68 -8.78
CA GLY A 43 -0.88 -9.01 -9.15
C GLY A 43 -0.32 -10.17 -8.32
N THR A 44 1.00 -10.36 -8.37
CA THR A 44 1.73 -11.45 -7.68
C THR A 44 2.51 -10.87 -6.50
N GLU A 45 1.98 -11.10 -5.30
CA GLU A 45 2.66 -10.71 -4.06
C GLU A 45 3.95 -11.51 -3.87
N VAL A 46 4.94 -10.91 -3.19
CA VAL A 46 6.13 -11.63 -2.73
C VAL A 46 5.73 -12.87 -1.93
N SER A 47 6.34 -14.01 -2.25
CA SER A 47 6.10 -15.28 -1.54
C SER A 47 6.46 -15.13 -0.07
N THR A 48 5.61 -15.62 0.83
CA THR A 48 5.90 -15.74 2.27
C THR A 48 6.66 -17.02 2.63
N SER A 49 6.74 -17.97 1.69
CA SER A 49 7.32 -19.29 1.94
C SER A 49 8.84 -19.24 1.88
N GLY A 50 9.50 -19.39 3.03
CA GLY A 50 10.97 -19.45 3.14
C GLY A 50 11.71 -18.11 2.97
N THR A 51 10.98 -17.00 2.83
CA THR A 51 11.55 -15.67 2.51
C THR A 51 11.56 -14.69 3.68
N ALA A 52 10.88 -15.02 4.78
CA ALA A 52 10.55 -14.14 5.91
C ALA A 52 9.73 -12.89 5.56
N TYR A 53 9.24 -12.79 4.31
CA TYR A 53 8.37 -11.68 3.90
C TYR A 53 7.04 -11.72 4.65
N ALA A 54 6.64 -10.58 5.17
CA ALA A 54 5.31 -10.29 5.69
C ALA A 54 4.96 -8.84 5.34
N ARG A 55 3.66 -8.54 5.18
CA ARG A 55 3.21 -7.16 4.94
C ARG A 55 3.57 -6.28 6.13
N ALA A 56 4.04 -5.06 5.87
CA ALA A 56 4.36 -4.12 6.93
C ALA A 56 3.07 -3.48 7.47
N ASN A 57 2.81 -3.61 8.78
CA ASN A 57 1.67 -2.94 9.41
C ASN A 57 1.97 -1.45 9.57
N ILE A 58 1.19 -0.61 8.91
CA ILE A 58 1.27 0.86 9.03
C ILE A 58 0.25 1.36 10.03
N GLY A 59 -0.89 0.67 10.13
CA GLY A 59 -2.05 1.15 10.87
C GLY A 59 -2.76 2.31 10.19
N VAL A 60 -3.91 2.67 10.75
CA VAL A 60 -4.69 3.84 10.34
C VAL A 60 -4.58 4.94 11.39
N GLY A 61 -5.05 6.15 11.06
CA GLY A 61 -5.15 7.25 12.02
C GLY A 61 -4.00 8.25 11.96
N THR A 62 -4.17 9.34 12.71
CA THR A 62 -3.35 10.56 12.63
C THR A 62 -1.91 10.39 13.14
N SER A 63 -1.62 9.33 13.89
CA SER A 63 -0.25 8.99 14.30
C SER A 63 0.55 8.31 13.19
N ASN A 64 -0.14 7.75 12.19
CA ASN A 64 0.46 6.93 11.12
C ASN A 64 0.43 7.64 9.76
N TRP A 65 -0.49 8.59 9.59
CA TRP A 65 -0.69 9.35 8.35
C TRP A 65 -0.73 10.84 8.63
N SER A 66 -0.04 11.62 7.80
CA SER A 66 -0.04 13.08 7.88
C SER A 66 -1.42 13.66 7.51
N ALA A 67 -1.72 14.86 8.01
CA ALA A 67 -2.86 15.62 7.52
C ALA A 67 -2.73 15.83 5.99
N PRO A 68 -3.83 15.79 5.22
CA PRO A 68 -3.80 16.10 3.80
C PRO A 68 -3.30 17.51 3.54
N ALA A 69 -2.34 17.67 2.62
CA ALA A 69 -1.80 18.96 2.20
C ALA A 69 -1.60 18.98 0.68
N ASP A 70 -1.57 20.19 0.10
CA ASP A 70 -1.27 20.34 -1.33
C ASP A 70 0.20 19.99 -1.56
N ASP A 71 0.42 19.09 -2.52
CA ASP A 71 1.73 18.80 -3.06
C ASP A 71 1.63 18.85 -4.59
N SER A 72 2.20 19.91 -5.15
CA SER A 72 2.27 20.09 -6.61
C SER A 72 0.90 20.09 -7.29
N GLY A 73 -0.12 20.70 -6.65
CA GLY A 73 -1.47 20.81 -7.20
C GLY A 73 -2.36 19.58 -6.97
N SER A 74 -2.00 18.72 -6.01
CA SER A 74 -2.82 17.59 -5.60
C SER A 74 -2.82 17.45 -4.08
N GLN A 75 -4.00 17.25 -3.49
CA GLN A 75 -4.11 16.95 -2.06
C GLN A 75 -3.60 15.54 -1.77
N MET A 76 -2.59 15.43 -0.90
CA MET A 76 -1.94 14.17 -0.55
C MET A 76 -1.79 13.99 0.95
N THR A 77 -1.80 12.74 1.41
CA THR A 77 -1.31 12.32 2.71
C THR A 77 -0.06 11.47 2.54
N SER A 78 0.75 11.38 3.59
CA SER A 78 1.97 10.57 3.60
C SER A 78 2.10 9.76 4.88
N ASN A 79 2.90 8.69 4.83
CA ASN A 79 3.25 7.93 6.03
C ASN A 79 4.03 8.80 7.02
N ALA A 80 3.54 8.89 8.26
CA ALA A 80 4.16 9.71 9.30
C ALA A 80 5.42 9.06 9.91
N ASN A 81 5.50 7.73 9.85
CA ASN A 81 6.62 6.94 10.38
C ASN A 81 7.27 6.13 9.25
N ALA A 82 8.54 5.76 9.45
CA ALA A 82 9.21 4.83 8.56
C ALA A 82 8.50 3.46 8.56
N ILE A 83 8.37 2.87 7.38
CA ILE A 83 7.75 1.56 7.17
C ILE A 83 8.87 0.58 6.88
N SER A 84 9.16 -0.29 7.83
CA SER A 84 10.25 -1.26 7.74
C SER A 84 9.70 -2.68 7.57
N PHE A 85 10.18 -3.38 6.55
CA PHE A 85 9.93 -4.80 6.38
C PHE A 85 10.96 -5.62 7.18
N THR A 86 10.67 -6.90 7.36
CA THR A 86 11.65 -7.87 7.86
C THR A 86 12.83 -7.99 6.90
N THR A 87 14.02 -8.28 7.42
CA THR A 87 15.17 -8.60 6.57
C THR A 87 14.88 -9.89 5.80
N ALA A 88 15.08 -9.86 4.49
CA ALA A 88 14.85 -10.99 3.61
C ALA A 88 15.78 -12.17 3.98
N THR A 89 15.23 -13.36 4.21
CA THR A 89 16.02 -14.59 4.42
C THR A 89 16.32 -15.33 3.13
N ALA A 90 15.53 -15.08 2.08
CA ALA A 90 15.73 -15.54 0.72
C ALA A 90 15.36 -14.42 -0.26
N SER A 91 15.65 -14.58 -1.56
CA SER A 91 15.27 -13.57 -2.56
C SER A 91 13.76 -13.39 -2.61
N TRP A 92 13.30 -12.14 -2.64
CA TRP A 92 11.90 -11.78 -2.90
C TRP A 92 11.63 -11.54 -4.39
N GLY A 93 12.64 -11.72 -5.24
CA GLY A 93 12.62 -11.34 -6.64
C GLY A 93 12.76 -9.84 -6.84
N THR A 94 12.28 -9.36 -8.01
CA THR A 94 12.23 -7.94 -8.33
C THR A 94 10.87 -7.38 -7.96
N VAL A 95 10.85 -6.56 -6.91
CA VAL A 95 9.66 -5.84 -6.46
C VAL A 95 9.47 -4.63 -7.37
N THR A 96 8.27 -4.54 -7.95
CA THR A 96 7.90 -3.52 -8.94
C THR A 96 6.74 -2.65 -8.48
N HIS A 97 5.87 -3.18 -7.61
CA HIS A 97 4.65 -2.50 -7.15
C HIS A 97 4.45 -2.68 -5.64
N GLY A 98 3.67 -1.76 -5.06
CA GLY A 98 3.17 -1.86 -3.69
C GLY A 98 1.67 -1.62 -3.63
N ALA A 99 1.00 -2.17 -2.63
CA ALA A 99 -0.41 -1.91 -2.37
C ALA A 99 -0.71 -1.79 -0.87
N LEU A 100 -1.53 -0.82 -0.48
CA LEU A 100 -2.09 -0.79 0.86
C LEU A 100 -3.31 -1.69 0.93
N MET A 101 -3.32 -2.62 1.87
CA MET A 101 -4.35 -3.63 2.04
C MET A 101 -4.92 -3.65 3.45
N THR A 102 -6.16 -4.07 3.59
CA THR A 102 -6.87 -4.17 4.88
C THR A 102 -6.58 -5.46 5.64
N VAL A 103 -5.97 -6.45 4.98
CA VAL A 103 -5.65 -7.78 5.55
C VAL A 103 -4.14 -8.00 5.63
N SER A 104 -3.68 -8.76 6.62
CA SER A 104 -2.25 -8.98 6.91
C SER A 104 -1.56 -10.01 5.99
N SER A 105 -2.34 -10.82 5.27
CA SER A 105 -1.84 -11.80 4.29
C SER A 105 -2.95 -12.21 3.31
N GLY A 106 -2.62 -12.52 2.06
CA GLY A 106 -3.59 -12.95 1.06
C GLY A 106 -4.64 -11.87 0.73
N GLY A 107 -5.88 -12.28 0.49
CA GLY A 107 -6.95 -11.35 0.12
C GLY A 107 -7.10 -11.17 -1.38
N THR A 108 -7.92 -10.19 -1.76
CA THR A 108 -8.40 -9.95 -3.11
C THR A 108 -8.30 -8.47 -3.48
N ILE A 109 -8.63 -8.11 -4.72
CA ILE A 109 -8.62 -6.69 -5.15
C ILE A 109 -9.55 -5.81 -4.31
N SER A 110 -10.59 -6.38 -3.69
CA SER A 110 -11.51 -5.66 -2.79
C SER A 110 -10.86 -5.25 -1.47
N ASP A 111 -9.75 -5.90 -1.09
CA ASP A 111 -8.99 -5.58 0.11
C ASP A 111 -7.94 -4.48 -0.13
N VAL A 112 -7.74 -4.07 -1.39
CA VAL A 112 -6.78 -3.03 -1.77
C VAL A 112 -7.41 -1.65 -1.62
N LEU A 113 -6.75 -0.82 -0.82
CA LEU A 113 -7.09 0.59 -0.63
C LEU A 113 -6.47 1.45 -1.73
N VAL A 114 -5.16 1.28 -1.94
CA VAL A 114 -4.39 1.98 -2.97
C VAL A 114 -3.31 1.07 -3.53
N TRP A 115 -2.89 1.33 -4.76
CA TRP A 115 -1.74 0.67 -5.36
C TRP A 115 -0.83 1.69 -6.06
N PHE A 116 0.42 1.30 -6.25
CA PHE A 116 1.42 2.10 -6.94
C PHE A 116 2.53 1.25 -7.56
N ALA A 117 3.16 1.78 -8.60
CA ALA A 117 4.45 1.31 -9.07
C ALA A 117 5.58 2.05 -8.34
N PHE A 118 6.69 1.36 -8.07
CA PHE A 118 7.93 2.01 -7.65
C PHE A 118 8.59 2.69 -8.85
N ASP A 119 9.15 3.89 -8.64
CA ASP A 119 9.86 4.63 -9.71
C ASP A 119 11.07 3.85 -10.24
N THR A 120 11.68 3.02 -9.39
CA THR A 120 12.73 2.07 -9.77
C THR A 120 12.45 0.74 -9.13
N SER A 121 12.29 -0.29 -9.95
CA SER A 121 12.13 -1.67 -9.47
C SER A 121 13.35 -2.13 -8.67
N GLN A 122 13.12 -2.83 -7.57
CA GLN A 122 14.17 -3.23 -6.64
C GLN A 122 14.28 -4.75 -6.58
N THR A 123 15.46 -5.29 -6.91
CA THR A 123 15.76 -6.70 -6.65
C THR A 123 16.17 -6.88 -5.20
N ILE A 124 15.39 -7.64 -4.44
CA ILE A 124 15.63 -7.87 -3.02
C ILE A 124 16.22 -9.26 -2.83
N ASN A 125 17.48 -9.31 -2.41
CA ASN A 125 18.21 -10.54 -2.14
C ASN A 125 18.23 -10.86 -0.63
N SER A 126 18.63 -12.07 -0.29
CA SER A 126 18.84 -12.46 1.11
C SER A 126 19.80 -11.47 1.79
N GLY A 127 19.47 -11.06 3.02
CA GLY A 127 20.19 -10.05 3.78
C GLY A 127 19.78 -8.59 3.49
N ASN A 128 18.95 -8.34 2.48
CA ASN A 128 18.43 -6.99 2.23
C ASN A 128 17.21 -6.70 3.11
N GLN A 129 17.00 -5.42 3.42
CA GLN A 129 15.81 -4.92 4.09
C GLN A 129 15.19 -3.80 3.25
N VAL A 130 13.88 -3.85 3.08
CA VAL A 130 13.13 -2.75 2.47
C VAL A 130 12.66 -1.81 3.56
N VAL A 131 12.95 -0.52 3.38
CA VAL A 131 12.48 0.57 4.25
C VAL A 131 11.95 1.69 3.37
N ILE A 132 10.76 2.18 3.70
CA ILE A 132 10.21 3.42 3.15
C ILE A 132 10.25 4.45 4.27
N ASN A 133 11.01 5.53 4.09
CA ASN A 133 11.16 6.53 5.13
C ASN A 133 9.86 7.33 5.32
N ALA A 134 9.74 8.02 6.46
CA ALA A 134 8.62 8.92 6.70
C ALA A 134 8.50 9.96 5.57
N GLY A 135 7.27 10.19 5.09
CA GLY A 135 6.98 11.14 4.02
C GLY A 135 7.20 10.64 2.60
N GLU A 136 7.78 9.45 2.39
CA GLU A 136 8.09 8.92 1.05
C GLU A 136 6.88 8.26 0.38
N LEU A 137 6.02 7.56 1.14
CA LEU A 137 4.79 7.00 0.60
C LEU A 137 3.72 8.08 0.57
N LYS A 138 3.53 8.71 -0.59
CA LYS A 138 2.48 9.70 -0.84
C LYS A 138 1.27 9.08 -1.51
N VAL A 139 0.10 9.36 -0.94
CA VAL A 139 -1.21 8.84 -1.36
C VAL A 139 -2.14 10.01 -1.70
N LYS A 140 -2.81 9.93 -2.85
CA LYS A 140 -3.88 10.85 -3.25
C LYS A 140 -5.18 10.09 -3.50
N ALA A 141 -6.31 10.82 -3.42
CA ALA A 141 -7.67 10.31 -3.62
C ALA A 141 -8.16 10.41 -5.09
N ASN A 142 -7.21 10.66 -6.00
CA ASN A 142 -7.37 11.17 -7.35
C ASN A 142 -7.91 10.18 -8.37
#